data_AF-A0A370X1S7-F1
#
_entry.id   AF-A0A370X1S7-F1
#
_cell.length_a   1.000
_cell.length_b   1.000
_cell.length_c   1.000
_cell.angle_alpha   90.00
_cell.angle_beta   90.00
_cell.angle_gamma   90.00
#
_symmetry.space_group_name_H-M   'P 1'
#
loop_
_entity.id
_entity.type
_entity.pdbx_description
1 polymer ?
#
loop_
_entity_poly.entity_id
_entity_poly.type
_entity_poly.pdbx_seq_one_letter_code
_entity_poly.pdbx_strand_id
1 'polypeptide(L)'
;MDKLPSTTKAYFIKLGEGGAWEDACLANGTIRFGYHDTPQELCLTGQWDKVHEFWTAERGNSGTASNDVRQIQTFFEADESSIFITFSKNYLWWCRPTGVPWVVPEEGNARLRNTVDGWKKTSLGGEPLSVSRLSGKLTKTQMYQGTICEVGETAYLLRRINDEKTPELAAAEETEKVLLGQILAMVRLLTPEDFELMVELIFSQSGWRRQTRTGGNQKTMDLDLLLPTTNERAFVQVKSKTKRKQFDEYAEAFAGTDAHTRMFYVWHTGTVDRDPPPNITLWGPDLIASKVLEAGLLALLKDRIS
;
A
#
# COMPACT_ATOMS: atom_id res chain seq x y z
N MET A 1 -0.96 -13.59 15.48
CA MET A 1 -2.10 -12.83 15.99
C MET A 1 -3.17 -12.90 14.93
N ASP A 2 -4.38 -13.28 15.31
CA ASP A 2 -5.41 -13.59 14.32
C ASP A 2 -5.94 -12.31 13.66
N LYS A 3 -6.45 -12.49 12.45
CA LYS A 3 -7.07 -11.44 11.65
C LYS A 3 -8.21 -10.79 12.42
N LEU A 4 -8.28 -9.46 12.39
CA LEU A 4 -9.39 -8.72 12.99
C LEU A 4 -10.68 -8.94 12.16
N PRO A 5 -11.78 -9.45 12.75
CA PRO A 5 -13.04 -9.63 12.03
C PRO A 5 -13.58 -8.33 11.45
N SER A 6 -14.37 -8.39 10.37
CA SER A 6 -15.04 -7.21 9.80
C SER A 6 -16.06 -6.57 10.75
N THR A 7 -16.50 -7.30 11.78
CA THR A 7 -17.39 -6.82 12.85
C THR A 7 -16.66 -6.08 13.97
N THR A 8 -15.32 -6.02 13.93
CA THR A 8 -14.50 -5.32 14.93
C THR A 8 -14.88 -3.84 14.97
N LYS A 9 -15.30 -3.34 16.14
CA LYS A 9 -15.50 -1.91 16.34
C LYS A 9 -14.16 -1.20 16.54
N ALA A 10 -14.00 -0.02 15.96
CA ALA A 10 -12.79 0.78 16.11
C ALA A 10 -13.11 2.15 16.70
N TYR A 11 -12.37 2.52 17.74
CA TYR A 11 -12.51 3.79 18.43
C TYR A 11 -11.21 4.58 18.38
N PHE A 12 -11.27 5.83 18.00
CA PHE A 12 -10.15 6.74 18.19
C PHE A 12 -10.13 7.22 19.64
N ILE A 13 -8.94 7.34 20.23
CA ILE A 13 -8.70 7.96 21.53
C ILE A 13 -7.54 8.94 21.49
N LYS A 14 -7.76 10.14 22.04
CA LYS A 14 -6.67 11.07 22.40
C LYS A 14 -6.08 10.69 23.75
N LEU A 15 -4.76 10.50 23.78
CA LEU A 15 -4.03 10.14 25.00
C LEU A 15 -3.54 11.41 25.69
N GLY A 16 -4.47 12.12 26.32
CA GLY A 16 -4.21 13.35 27.07
C GLY A 16 -4.22 14.61 26.20
N GLU A 17 -4.31 15.76 26.86
CA GLU A 17 -4.22 17.06 26.19
C GLU A 17 -2.85 17.21 25.52
N GLY A 18 -2.84 17.62 24.26
CA GLY A 18 -1.60 17.74 23.47
C GLY A 18 -0.80 16.44 23.33
N GLY A 19 -1.41 15.27 23.59
CA GLY A 19 -0.71 13.99 23.55
C GLY A 19 0.15 13.69 24.79
N ALA A 20 -0.09 14.36 25.92
CA ALA A 20 0.72 14.25 27.13
C ALA A 20 0.88 12.82 27.69
N TRP A 21 0.00 11.89 27.33
CA TRP A 21 0.06 10.49 27.76
C TRP A 21 0.47 9.51 26.67
N GLU A 22 0.75 9.97 25.45
CA GLU A 22 1.11 9.09 24.33
C GLU A 22 2.33 8.23 24.67
N ASP A 23 3.45 8.83 25.06
CA ASP A 23 4.69 8.09 25.32
C ASP A 23 4.52 7.04 26.43
N ALA A 24 3.86 7.39 27.53
CA ALA A 24 3.63 6.48 28.64
C ALA A 24 2.69 5.33 28.26
N CYS A 25 1.57 5.64 27.59
CA CYS A 25 0.59 4.63 27.17
C CYS A 25 1.16 3.67 26.15
N LEU A 26 1.88 4.19 25.15
CA LEU A 26 2.48 3.39 24.08
C LEU A 26 3.59 2.48 24.63
N ALA A 27 4.39 2.97 25.57
CA ALA A 27 5.46 2.18 26.20
C ALA A 27 4.93 1.11 27.16
N ASN A 28 3.92 1.45 27.97
CA ASN A 28 3.42 0.56 29.03
C ASN A 28 2.29 -0.36 28.56
N GLY A 29 1.80 -0.21 27.32
CA GLY A 29 0.66 -1.00 26.82
C GLY A 29 -0.64 -0.70 27.57
N THR A 30 -0.88 0.58 27.88
CA THR A 30 -2.09 1.03 28.59
C THR A 30 -2.87 2.02 27.75
N ILE A 31 -4.17 2.12 28.01
CA ILE A 31 -5.08 3.13 27.46
C ILE A 31 -5.47 4.03 28.63
N ARG A 32 -5.34 5.35 28.46
CA ARG A 32 -5.59 6.33 29.53
C ARG A 32 -6.70 7.31 29.13
N PHE A 33 -7.54 7.67 30.10
CA PHE A 33 -8.76 8.44 29.88
C PHE A 33 -9.02 9.47 30.99
N GLY A 34 -9.23 10.72 30.58
CA GLY A 34 -9.13 11.91 31.44
C GLY A 34 -10.44 12.50 31.98
N TYR A 35 -11.52 11.72 32.08
CA TYR A 35 -12.77 12.19 32.68
C TYR A 35 -12.76 12.05 34.21
N HIS A 36 -11.83 12.75 34.85
CA HIS A 36 -11.43 12.61 36.26
C HIS A 36 -12.60 12.46 37.24
N ASP A 37 -13.61 13.32 37.14
CA ASP A 37 -14.75 13.40 38.07
C ASP A 37 -15.82 12.32 37.88
N THR A 38 -15.70 11.46 36.85
CA THR A 38 -16.72 10.44 36.56
C THR A 38 -16.94 9.47 37.73
N PRO A 39 -18.17 9.25 38.21
CA PRO A 39 -18.42 8.26 39.26
C PRO A 39 -18.12 6.82 38.78
N GLN A 40 -16.97 6.25 39.19
CA GLN A 40 -16.51 4.95 38.66
C GLN A 40 -17.49 3.80 38.95
N GLU A 41 -18.06 3.75 40.15
CA GLU A 41 -19.00 2.70 40.55
C GLU A 41 -20.26 2.66 39.66
N LEU A 42 -20.75 3.82 39.24
CA LEU A 42 -21.89 3.91 38.33
C LEU A 42 -21.53 3.38 36.93
N CYS A 43 -20.32 3.63 36.46
CA CYS A 43 -19.84 3.08 35.18
C CYS A 43 -19.66 1.57 35.24
N LEU A 44 -19.08 1.03 36.33
CA LEU A 44 -18.86 -0.41 36.51
C LEU A 44 -20.18 -1.19 36.61
N THR A 45 -21.23 -0.56 37.15
CA THR A 45 -22.57 -1.16 37.28
C THR A 45 -23.52 -0.83 36.13
N GLY A 46 -23.03 -0.15 35.07
CA GLY A 46 -23.83 0.18 33.89
C GLY A 46 -24.97 1.17 34.13
N GLN A 47 -24.92 1.97 35.20
CA GLN A 47 -25.94 2.96 35.56
C GLN A 47 -25.77 4.26 34.75
N TRP A 48 -25.80 4.15 33.42
CA TRP A 48 -25.48 5.25 32.48
C TRP A 48 -26.40 6.47 32.61
N ASP A 49 -27.67 6.27 32.94
CA ASP A 49 -28.61 7.37 33.19
C ASP A 49 -28.14 8.26 34.36
N LYS A 50 -27.62 7.65 35.44
CA LYS A 50 -27.09 8.39 36.58
C LYS A 50 -25.75 9.06 36.27
N VAL A 51 -24.93 8.45 35.42
CA VAL A 51 -23.71 9.10 34.89
C VAL A 51 -24.07 10.32 34.05
N HIS A 52 -25.17 10.25 33.28
CA HIS A 52 -25.69 11.37 32.49
C HIS A 52 -26.26 12.47 33.37
N GLU A 53 -27.03 12.15 34.41
CA GLU A 53 -27.51 13.11 35.41
C GLU A 53 -26.34 13.86 36.07
N PHE A 54 -25.30 13.13 36.50
CA PHE A 54 -24.08 13.70 37.08
C PHE A 54 -23.40 14.70 36.13
N TRP A 55 -23.12 14.30 34.88
CA TRP A 55 -22.46 15.17 33.92
C TRP A 55 -23.35 16.33 33.43
N THR A 56 -24.67 16.15 33.43
CA THR A 56 -25.61 17.24 33.09
C THR A 56 -25.56 18.33 34.15
N ALA A 57 -25.51 17.95 35.43
CA ALA A 57 -25.33 18.90 36.54
C ALA A 57 -23.96 19.59 36.46
N GLU A 58 -22.89 18.85 36.19
CA GLU A 58 -21.52 19.38 36.13
C GLU A 58 -21.30 20.34 34.95
N ARG A 59 -21.83 20.02 33.77
CA ARG A 59 -21.64 20.85 32.55
C ARG A 59 -22.63 22.00 32.43
N GLY A 60 -23.80 21.89 33.07
CA GLY A 60 -24.94 22.78 32.82
C GLY A 60 -25.48 22.70 31.38
N ASN A 61 -25.07 21.68 30.60
CA ASN A 61 -25.45 21.49 29.20
C ASN A 61 -25.67 20.00 28.90
N SER A 62 -26.93 19.62 28.70
CA SER A 62 -27.35 18.23 28.48
C SER A 62 -26.71 17.62 27.22
N GLY A 63 -26.56 18.37 26.13
CA GLY A 63 -25.95 17.86 24.89
C GLY A 63 -24.45 17.55 25.05
N THR A 64 -23.73 18.39 25.79
CA THR A 64 -22.32 18.15 26.14
C THR A 64 -22.20 16.93 27.05
N ALA A 65 -23.05 16.83 28.07
CA ALA A 65 -23.11 15.68 28.97
C ALA A 65 -23.39 14.37 28.22
N SER A 66 -24.30 14.35 27.24
CA SER A 66 -24.55 13.17 26.40
C SER A 66 -23.31 12.73 25.62
N ASN A 67 -22.56 13.67 25.04
CA ASN A 67 -21.32 13.33 24.34
C ASN A 67 -20.21 12.86 25.29
N ASP A 68 -20.13 13.42 26.50
CA ASP A 68 -19.20 13.00 27.55
C ASP A 68 -19.53 11.56 28.00
N VAL A 69 -20.79 11.27 28.31
CA VAL A 69 -21.28 9.95 28.72
C VAL A 69 -21.02 8.91 27.63
N ARG A 70 -21.28 9.23 26.36
CA ARG A 70 -20.97 8.32 25.24
C ARG A 70 -19.48 7.91 25.22
N GLN A 71 -18.58 8.86 25.45
CA GLN A 71 -17.14 8.60 25.47
C GLN A 71 -16.73 7.74 26.66
N ILE A 72 -17.28 8.06 27.84
CA ILE A 72 -17.06 7.30 29.06
C ILE A 72 -17.57 5.86 28.86
N GLN A 73 -18.81 5.69 28.41
CA GLN A 73 -19.40 4.40 28.14
C GLN A 73 -18.54 3.59 27.15
N THR A 74 -18.08 4.20 26.06
CA THR A 74 -17.19 3.54 25.09
C THR A 74 -15.92 3.01 25.76
N PHE A 75 -15.29 3.79 26.64
CA PHE A 75 -14.06 3.38 27.32
C PHE A 75 -14.27 2.18 28.27
N PHE A 76 -15.40 2.16 28.97
CA PHE A 76 -15.74 1.11 29.93
C PHE A 76 -16.28 -0.17 29.28
N GLU A 77 -17.11 -0.05 28.24
CA GLU A 77 -17.80 -1.18 27.62
C GLU A 77 -17.03 -1.82 26.46
N ALA A 78 -16.08 -1.12 25.84
CA ALA A 78 -15.22 -1.72 24.82
C ALA A 78 -14.58 -3.01 25.36
N ASP A 79 -14.40 -4.03 24.54
CA ASP A 79 -13.80 -5.30 24.95
C ASP A 79 -12.75 -5.76 23.95
N GLU A 80 -12.22 -6.96 24.13
CA GLU A 80 -11.18 -7.52 23.27
C GLU A 80 -11.65 -7.78 21.82
N SER A 81 -12.95 -7.67 21.52
CA SER A 81 -13.51 -7.70 20.16
C SER A 81 -13.45 -6.34 19.45
N SER A 82 -13.02 -5.30 20.15
CA SER A 82 -12.86 -3.94 19.63
C SER A 82 -11.40 -3.51 19.65
N ILE A 83 -11.10 -2.44 18.92
CA ILE A 83 -9.77 -1.81 18.92
C ILE A 83 -9.87 -0.33 19.29
N PHE A 84 -8.85 0.15 19.98
CA PHE A 84 -8.55 1.57 20.07
C PHE A 84 -7.45 1.93 19.09
N ILE A 85 -7.55 3.12 18.49
CA ILE A 85 -6.49 3.73 17.71
C ILE A 85 -6.12 5.10 18.28
N THR A 86 -4.87 5.48 18.07
CA THR A 86 -4.40 6.84 18.27
C THR A 86 -3.35 7.20 17.21
N PHE A 87 -2.95 8.46 17.14
CA PHE A 87 -1.92 8.92 16.22
C PHE A 87 -0.80 9.55 17.02
N SER A 88 0.42 9.05 16.85
CA SER A 88 1.60 9.56 17.56
C SER A 88 2.85 9.32 16.75
N LYS A 89 3.77 10.29 16.77
CA LYS A 89 5.07 10.25 16.06
C LYS A 89 4.94 9.85 14.58
N ASN A 90 3.93 10.38 13.89
CA ASN A 90 3.64 10.13 12.47
C ASN A 90 3.20 8.68 12.12
N TYR A 91 2.75 7.92 13.12
CA TYR A 91 2.14 6.60 12.94
C TYR A 91 0.73 6.56 13.50
N LEU A 92 -0.12 5.74 12.88
CA LEU A 92 -1.31 5.21 13.55
C LEU A 92 -0.86 4.08 14.46
N TRP A 93 -1.29 4.15 15.71
CA TRP A 93 -1.14 3.09 16.70
C TRP A 93 -2.50 2.44 16.95
N TRP A 94 -2.52 1.13 17.14
CA TRP A 94 -3.74 0.38 17.48
C TRP A 94 -3.47 -0.65 18.58
N CYS A 95 -4.50 -0.96 19.37
CA CYS A 95 -4.46 -1.99 20.40
C CYS A 95 -5.86 -2.56 20.68
N ARG A 96 -5.94 -3.77 21.24
CA ARG A 96 -7.17 -4.31 21.82
C ARG A 96 -7.21 -4.00 23.33
N PRO A 97 -8.30 -3.42 23.86
CA PRO A 97 -8.42 -3.17 25.28
C PRO A 97 -8.69 -4.48 26.03
N THR A 98 -8.23 -4.60 27.26
CA THR A 98 -8.53 -5.74 28.14
C THR A 98 -8.66 -5.30 29.60
N GLY A 99 -9.28 -6.15 30.40
CA GLY A 99 -9.55 -5.90 31.81
C GLY A 99 -10.55 -4.77 32.06
N VAL A 100 -10.77 -4.50 33.34
CA VAL A 100 -11.69 -3.47 33.84
C VAL A 100 -10.91 -2.17 34.07
N PRO A 101 -11.45 -1.00 33.67
CA PRO A 101 -10.81 0.28 33.99
C PRO A 101 -10.62 0.52 35.49
N TRP A 102 -9.46 1.04 35.88
CA TRP A 102 -9.17 1.46 37.25
C TRP A 102 -8.76 2.93 37.33
N VAL A 103 -9.00 3.54 38.48
CA VAL A 103 -8.61 4.93 38.76
C VAL A 103 -7.20 4.97 39.32
N VAL A 104 -6.43 5.98 38.92
CA VAL A 104 -5.09 6.29 39.43
C VAL A 104 -5.16 7.62 40.19
N PRO A 105 -5.27 7.59 41.54
CA PRO A 105 -5.46 8.80 42.35
C PRO A 105 -4.31 9.81 42.22
N GLU A 106 -3.08 9.29 42.10
CA GLU A 106 -1.85 10.08 41.95
C GLU A 106 -1.82 10.94 40.67
N GLU A 107 -2.65 10.59 39.68
CA GLU A 107 -2.79 11.31 38.41
C GLU A 107 -4.16 12.02 38.32
N GLY A 108 -4.62 12.61 39.42
CA GLY A 108 -5.86 13.39 39.45
C GLY A 108 -7.10 12.55 39.15
N ASN A 109 -7.09 11.27 39.53
CA ASN A 109 -8.13 10.28 39.21
C ASN A 109 -8.27 9.96 37.71
N ALA A 110 -7.17 9.98 36.95
CA ALA A 110 -7.16 9.46 35.60
C ALA A 110 -7.55 7.97 35.59
N ARG A 111 -8.21 7.51 34.53
CA ARG A 111 -8.57 6.10 34.37
C ARG A 111 -7.62 5.42 33.42
N LEU A 112 -7.15 4.24 33.80
CA LEU A 112 -6.32 3.40 32.97
C LEU A 112 -7.02 2.09 32.66
N ARG A 113 -6.60 1.50 31.55
CA ARG A 113 -7.00 0.17 31.11
C ARG A 113 -5.82 -0.52 30.44
N ASN A 114 -5.72 -1.84 30.58
CA ASN A 114 -4.68 -2.62 29.93
C ASN A 114 -5.00 -2.84 28.45
N THR A 115 -3.96 -3.15 27.68
CA THR A 115 -4.08 -3.70 26.33
C THR A 115 -3.73 -5.18 26.33
N VAL A 116 -4.29 -5.95 25.41
CA VAL A 116 -4.02 -7.40 25.31
C VAL A 116 -2.54 -7.65 24.97
N ASP A 117 -1.99 -6.84 24.07
CA ASP A 117 -0.69 -7.10 23.43
C ASP A 117 0.13 -5.84 23.14
N GLY A 118 -0.11 -4.77 23.93
CA GLY A 118 0.52 -3.48 23.72
C GLY A 118 -0.09 -2.68 22.57
N TRP A 119 0.47 -1.50 22.34
CA TRP A 119 0.15 -0.68 21.18
C TRP A 119 1.05 -1.05 20.00
N LYS A 120 0.46 -1.11 18.80
CA LYS A 120 1.15 -1.48 17.56
C LYS A 120 1.04 -0.40 16.52
N LYS A 121 2.16 -0.10 15.87
CA LYS A 121 2.24 0.84 14.73
C LYS A 121 2.41 0.16 13.37
N THR A 122 2.21 -1.15 13.32
CA THR A 122 2.32 -1.97 12.10
C THR A 122 1.03 -2.72 11.86
N SER A 123 0.81 -3.16 10.62
CA SER A 123 -0.17 -4.18 10.29
C SER A 123 0.21 -5.54 10.89
N LEU A 124 -0.66 -6.55 10.72
CA LEU A 124 -0.42 -7.93 11.16
C LEU A 124 0.76 -8.58 10.42
N GLY A 125 0.99 -8.20 9.17
CA GLY A 125 2.12 -8.59 8.33
C GLY A 125 3.40 -7.78 8.60
N GLY A 126 3.36 -6.80 9.50
CA GLY A 126 4.54 -6.03 9.92
C GLY A 126 4.79 -4.74 9.13
N GLU A 127 3.91 -4.39 8.19
CA GLU A 127 4.05 -3.15 7.42
C GLU A 127 3.74 -1.92 8.29
N PRO A 128 4.61 -0.88 8.31
CA PRO A 128 4.36 0.32 9.11
C PRO A 128 3.09 1.08 8.69
N LEU A 129 2.25 1.41 9.68
CA LEU A 129 1.03 2.22 9.51
C LEU A 129 1.36 3.72 9.59
N SER A 130 2.23 4.19 8.71
CA SER A 130 2.63 5.62 8.65
C SER A 130 1.47 6.50 8.17
N VAL A 131 1.24 7.63 8.85
CA VAL A 131 0.14 8.56 8.55
C VAL A 131 0.14 9.04 7.10
N SER A 132 1.33 9.28 6.52
CA SER A 132 1.50 9.70 5.13
C SER A 132 1.02 8.67 4.09
N ARG A 133 0.85 7.40 4.48
CA ARG A 133 0.35 6.32 3.63
C ARG A 133 -1.10 5.96 3.93
N LEU A 134 -1.76 6.65 4.85
CA LEU A 134 -3.16 6.43 5.21
C LEU A 134 -4.07 7.41 4.47
N SER A 135 -5.32 7.00 4.25
CA SER A 135 -6.35 7.85 3.63
C SER A 135 -6.56 9.14 4.44
N GLY A 136 -6.68 10.27 3.73
CA GLY A 136 -7.07 11.57 4.30
C GLY A 136 -8.38 11.51 5.10
N LYS A 137 -9.30 10.62 4.71
CA LYS A 137 -10.57 10.42 5.43
C LYS A 137 -10.38 9.84 6.82
N LEU A 138 -9.47 8.86 6.96
CA LEU A 138 -9.13 8.26 8.25
C LEU A 138 -8.30 9.22 9.11
N THR A 139 -7.31 9.90 8.52
CA THR A 139 -6.42 10.80 9.27
C THR A 139 -7.12 12.06 9.75
N LYS A 140 -8.22 12.48 9.10
CA LYS A 140 -9.11 13.56 9.59
C LYS A 140 -9.62 13.31 11.01
N THR A 141 -9.71 12.06 11.46
CA THR A 141 -10.11 11.71 12.83
C THR A 141 -9.20 12.34 13.89
N GLN A 142 -7.94 12.65 13.57
CA GLN A 142 -7.01 13.39 14.47
C GLN A 142 -7.57 14.76 14.89
N MET A 143 -8.37 15.39 14.04
CA MET A 143 -8.97 16.69 14.29
C MET A 143 -10.23 16.63 15.16
N TYR A 144 -10.66 15.43 15.58
CA TYR A 144 -11.79 15.28 16.51
C TYR A 144 -11.52 16.10 17.77
N GLN A 145 -12.51 16.87 18.24
CA GLN A 145 -12.29 17.79 19.37
C GLN A 145 -12.38 17.09 20.73
N GLY A 146 -13.18 16.03 20.84
CA GLY A 146 -13.30 15.24 22.07
C GLY A 146 -12.15 14.26 22.28
N THR A 147 -12.32 13.37 23.27
CA THR A 147 -11.34 12.36 23.65
C THR A 147 -11.53 11.06 22.89
N ILE A 148 -12.77 10.54 22.80
CA ILE A 148 -13.08 9.27 22.12
C ILE A 148 -14.15 9.45 21.05
N CYS A 149 -13.96 8.87 19.86
CA CYS A 149 -15.03 8.75 18.87
C CYS A 149 -14.95 7.42 18.12
N GLU A 150 -16.07 7.02 17.53
CA GLU A 150 -16.04 5.92 16.56
C GLU A 150 -15.26 6.32 15.30
N VAL A 151 -14.53 5.36 14.73
CA VAL A 151 -13.81 5.56 13.49
C VAL A 151 -14.76 5.34 12.31
N GLY A 152 -15.12 6.41 11.60
CA GLY A 152 -16.02 6.31 10.45
C GLY A 152 -15.47 5.42 9.32
N GLU A 153 -14.15 5.38 9.14
CA GLU A 153 -13.45 4.57 8.12
C GLU A 153 -13.02 3.19 8.66
N THR A 154 -13.82 2.56 9.54
CA THR A 154 -13.47 1.28 10.20
C THR A 154 -13.14 0.17 9.19
N ALA A 155 -13.96 -0.02 8.15
CA ALA A 155 -13.70 -1.06 7.15
C ALA A 155 -12.35 -0.86 6.42
N TYR A 156 -12.00 0.39 6.13
CA TYR A 156 -10.69 0.72 5.56
C TYR A 156 -9.56 0.45 6.56
N LEU A 157 -9.71 0.91 7.81
CA LEU A 157 -8.73 0.70 8.87
C LEU A 157 -8.43 -0.79 9.08
N LEU A 158 -9.48 -1.63 9.20
CA LEU A 158 -9.33 -3.06 9.41
C LEU A 158 -8.62 -3.73 8.25
N ARG A 159 -8.95 -3.38 7.00
CA ARG A 159 -8.21 -3.88 5.82
C ARG A 159 -6.72 -3.52 5.90
N ARG A 160 -6.40 -2.28 6.30
CA ARG A 160 -5.00 -1.84 6.47
C ARG A 160 -4.26 -2.58 7.57
N ILE A 161 -4.90 -2.85 8.71
CA ILE A 161 -4.30 -3.63 9.79
C ILE A 161 -4.16 -5.10 9.40
N ASN A 162 -5.13 -5.67 8.67
CA ASN A 162 -5.14 -7.07 8.24
C ASN A 162 -4.33 -7.36 6.97
N ASP A 163 -3.65 -6.36 6.39
CA ASP A 163 -2.92 -6.46 5.11
C ASP A 163 -3.82 -6.90 3.93
N GLU A 164 -5.08 -6.47 3.96
CA GLU A 164 -6.05 -6.77 2.93
C GLU A 164 -6.08 -5.69 1.85
N LYS A 165 -6.06 -6.13 0.59
CA LYS A 165 -6.36 -5.28 -0.55
C LYS A 165 -7.84 -4.90 -0.53
N THR A 166 -8.17 -3.75 -1.10
CA THR A 166 -9.58 -3.44 -1.33
C THR A 166 -10.14 -4.36 -2.41
N PRO A 167 -11.45 -4.68 -2.39
CA PRO A 167 -12.07 -5.49 -3.44
C PRO A 167 -11.83 -4.92 -4.84
N GLU A 168 -11.83 -3.60 -4.96
CA GLU A 168 -11.60 -2.90 -6.23
C GLU A 168 -10.16 -3.10 -6.73
N LEU A 169 -9.16 -3.00 -5.85
CA LEU A 169 -7.77 -3.25 -6.22
C LEU A 169 -7.54 -4.72 -6.59
N ALA A 170 -8.09 -5.65 -5.82
CA ALA A 170 -7.99 -7.08 -6.12
C ALA A 170 -8.66 -7.41 -7.47
N ALA A 171 -9.83 -6.83 -7.75
CA ALA A 171 -10.52 -7.01 -9.03
C ALA A 171 -9.75 -6.37 -10.19
N ALA A 172 -9.13 -5.19 -9.98
CA ALA A 172 -8.32 -4.52 -10.99
C ALA A 172 -7.07 -5.33 -11.33
N GLU A 173 -6.32 -5.83 -10.34
CA GLU A 173 -5.14 -6.68 -10.57
C GLU A 173 -5.50 -7.97 -11.33
N GLU A 174 -6.65 -8.59 -11.02
CA GLU A 174 -7.07 -9.79 -11.73
C GLU A 174 -7.49 -9.47 -13.18
N THR A 175 -8.19 -8.36 -13.40
CA THR A 175 -8.55 -7.89 -14.74
C THR A 175 -7.30 -7.53 -15.55
N GLU A 176 -6.30 -6.92 -14.93
CA GLU A 176 -5.02 -6.60 -15.56
C GLU A 176 -4.30 -7.86 -16.04
N LYS A 177 -4.23 -8.93 -15.24
CA LYS A 177 -3.66 -10.22 -15.69
C LYS A 177 -4.36 -10.76 -16.93
N VAL A 178 -5.69 -10.72 -16.95
CA VAL A 178 -6.49 -11.15 -18.11
C VAL A 178 -6.13 -10.28 -19.32
N LEU A 179 -6.10 -8.96 -19.16
CA LEU A 179 -5.75 -8.03 -20.22
C LEU A 179 -4.34 -8.27 -20.77
N LEU A 180 -3.34 -8.47 -19.90
CA LEU A 180 -1.97 -8.77 -20.31
C LEU A 180 -1.89 -10.07 -21.13
N GLY A 181 -2.66 -11.10 -20.76
CA GLY A 181 -2.79 -12.32 -21.55
C GLY A 181 -3.35 -12.06 -22.95
N GLN A 182 -4.37 -11.21 -23.08
CA GLN A 182 -4.94 -10.83 -24.38
C GLN A 182 -3.99 -9.97 -25.20
N ILE A 183 -3.28 -9.03 -24.57
CA ILE A 183 -2.23 -8.23 -25.22
C ILE A 183 -1.16 -9.15 -25.78
N LEU A 184 -0.66 -10.10 -25.01
CA LEU A 184 0.33 -11.06 -25.50
C LEU A 184 -0.20 -11.88 -26.69
N ALA A 185 -1.46 -12.33 -26.63
CA ALA A 185 -2.09 -13.05 -27.73
C ALA A 185 -2.13 -12.21 -29.01
N MET A 186 -2.46 -10.92 -28.91
CA MET A 186 -2.43 -9.98 -30.03
C MET A 186 -1.02 -9.68 -30.55
N VAL A 187 -0.05 -9.46 -29.65
CA VAL A 187 1.37 -9.26 -30.02
C VAL A 187 1.89 -10.45 -30.84
N ARG A 188 1.44 -11.67 -30.53
CA ARG A 188 1.82 -12.88 -31.28
C ARG A 188 1.30 -12.95 -32.71
N LEU A 189 0.29 -12.14 -33.06
CA LEU A 189 -0.25 -12.05 -34.42
C LEU A 189 0.54 -11.10 -35.32
N LEU A 190 1.38 -10.24 -34.74
CA LEU A 190 2.18 -9.28 -35.50
C LEU A 190 3.17 -9.99 -36.42
N THR A 191 3.37 -9.40 -37.59
CA THR A 191 4.52 -9.73 -38.45
C THR A 191 5.82 -9.43 -37.71
N PRO A 192 6.95 -10.06 -38.06
CA PRO A 192 8.26 -9.71 -37.48
C PRO A 192 8.57 -8.21 -37.57
N GLU A 193 8.22 -7.57 -38.69
CA GLU A 193 8.45 -6.14 -38.93
C GLU A 193 7.55 -5.27 -38.04
N ASP A 194 6.27 -5.59 -37.91
CA ASP A 194 5.36 -4.86 -37.01
C ASP A 194 5.73 -5.06 -35.53
N PHE A 195 6.26 -6.23 -35.18
CA PHE A 195 6.76 -6.49 -33.83
C PHE A 195 8.02 -5.67 -33.52
N GLU A 196 8.96 -5.55 -34.46
CA GLU A 196 10.12 -4.66 -34.33
C GLU A 196 9.68 -3.20 -34.15
N LEU A 197 8.74 -2.72 -34.99
CA LEU A 197 8.19 -1.37 -34.86
C LEU A 197 7.51 -1.16 -33.51
N MET A 198 6.76 -2.15 -33.00
CA MET A 198 6.13 -2.06 -31.69
C MET A 198 7.16 -1.91 -30.58
N VAL A 199 8.23 -2.70 -30.61
CA VAL A 199 9.33 -2.59 -29.64
C VAL A 199 10.02 -1.24 -29.74
N GLU A 200 10.28 -0.74 -30.96
CA GLU A 200 10.84 0.59 -31.19
C GLU A 200 9.97 1.70 -30.55
N LEU A 201 8.64 1.62 -30.71
CA LEU A 201 7.71 2.59 -30.12
C LEU A 201 7.73 2.54 -28.59
N ILE A 202 7.81 1.36 -27.97
CA ILE A 202 7.95 1.21 -26.50
C ILE A 202 9.20 1.94 -26.00
N PHE A 203 10.34 1.72 -26.67
CA PHE A 203 11.59 2.38 -26.30
C PHE A 203 11.53 3.90 -26.50
N SER A 204 10.95 4.36 -27.61
CA SER A 204 10.76 5.77 -27.91
C SER A 204 9.97 6.50 -26.82
N GLN A 205 8.87 5.91 -26.35
CA GLN A 205 8.07 6.49 -25.26
C GLN A 205 8.77 6.47 -23.90
N SER A 206 9.74 5.58 -23.73
CA SER A 206 10.60 5.52 -22.53
C SER A 206 11.78 6.50 -22.60
N GLY A 207 11.85 7.34 -23.64
CA GLY A 207 12.88 8.37 -23.80
C GLY A 207 14.12 7.94 -24.59
N TRP A 208 14.21 6.68 -25.02
CA TRP A 208 15.28 6.22 -25.90
C TRP A 208 15.09 6.77 -27.31
N ARG A 209 16.19 7.15 -27.95
CA ARG A 209 16.18 7.66 -29.33
C ARG A 209 16.91 6.71 -30.25
N ARG A 210 16.26 6.32 -31.33
CA ARG A 210 16.90 5.57 -32.41
C ARG A 210 18.05 6.38 -32.99
N GLN A 211 19.21 5.76 -33.14
CA GLN A 211 20.36 6.33 -33.84
C GLN A 211 20.30 5.93 -35.31
N THR A 212 20.52 6.90 -36.20
CA THR A 212 20.60 6.65 -37.64
C THR A 212 21.93 5.99 -37.98
N ARG A 213 21.88 4.91 -38.77
CA ARG A 213 23.04 4.09 -39.16
C ARG A 213 24.09 4.95 -39.86
N THR A 214 25.25 5.16 -39.22
CA THR A 214 26.40 5.86 -39.81
C THR A 214 27.53 4.87 -40.08
N GLY A 215 27.51 4.26 -41.28
CA GLY A 215 28.64 3.53 -41.88
C GLY A 215 28.84 2.06 -41.46
N GLY A 216 29.07 1.18 -42.45
CA GLY A 216 29.65 -0.16 -42.28
C GLY A 216 28.67 -1.31 -42.00
N ASN A 217 28.94 -2.48 -42.57
CA ASN A 217 28.14 -3.71 -42.45
C ASN A 217 28.02 -4.21 -40.99
N GLN A 218 26.97 -3.80 -40.29
CA GLN A 218 26.45 -4.52 -39.12
C GLN A 218 25.04 -5.03 -39.48
N LYS A 219 24.98 -6.27 -39.97
CA LYS A 219 23.76 -6.93 -40.50
C LYS A 219 22.95 -7.67 -39.44
N THR A 220 23.32 -7.57 -38.16
CA THR A 220 22.83 -8.45 -37.10
C THR A 220 22.08 -7.72 -35.99
N MET A 221 21.71 -6.46 -36.16
CA MET A 221 21.14 -5.62 -35.11
C MET A 221 19.89 -4.91 -35.60
N ASP A 222 18.78 -5.05 -34.86
CA ASP A 222 17.47 -4.54 -35.28
C ASP A 222 17.34 -3.04 -34.93
N LEU A 223 17.66 -2.67 -33.67
CA LEU A 223 17.64 -1.27 -33.20
C LEU A 223 18.95 -0.85 -32.53
N ASP A 224 19.38 0.38 -32.82
CA ASP A 224 20.44 1.10 -32.11
C ASP A 224 19.82 2.29 -31.37
N LEU A 225 19.99 2.36 -30.05
CA LEU A 225 19.31 3.29 -29.17
C LEU A 225 20.30 4.09 -28.32
N LEU A 226 19.98 5.36 -28.11
CA LEU A 226 20.67 6.27 -27.18
C LEU A 226 19.68 6.82 -26.16
N LEU A 227 20.00 6.74 -24.88
CA LEU A 227 19.28 7.44 -23.82
C LEU A 227 19.94 8.81 -23.56
N PRO A 228 19.30 9.94 -23.92
CA PRO A 228 19.98 11.24 -23.93
C PRO A 228 20.38 11.77 -22.55
N THR A 229 19.68 11.35 -21.49
CA THR A 229 19.92 11.82 -20.12
C THR A 229 21.20 11.26 -19.52
N THR A 230 21.63 10.07 -19.98
CA THR A 230 22.81 9.36 -19.48
C THR A 230 23.87 9.14 -20.55
N ASN A 231 23.56 9.43 -21.82
CA ASN A 231 24.32 9.01 -23.00
C ASN A 231 24.53 7.50 -23.11
N GLU A 232 23.72 6.70 -22.41
CA GLU A 232 23.79 5.25 -22.48
C GLU A 232 23.41 4.78 -23.89
N ARG A 233 24.22 3.87 -24.46
CA ARG A 233 23.96 3.26 -25.76
C ARG A 233 23.56 1.81 -25.58
N ALA A 234 22.41 1.47 -26.15
CA ALA A 234 21.90 0.13 -26.13
C ALA A 234 21.60 -0.33 -27.54
N PHE A 235 21.79 -1.62 -27.81
CA PHE A 235 21.17 -2.21 -28.97
C PHE A 235 20.05 -3.17 -28.56
N VAL A 236 19.12 -3.37 -29.48
CA VAL A 236 17.98 -4.27 -29.28
C VAL A 236 17.99 -5.33 -30.37
N GLN A 237 17.84 -6.57 -29.94
CA GLN A 237 17.50 -7.68 -30.80
C GLN A 237 16.05 -8.11 -30.55
N VAL A 238 15.24 -8.09 -31.60
CA VAL A 238 13.83 -8.44 -31.58
C VAL A 238 13.62 -9.76 -32.31
N LYS A 239 12.87 -10.68 -31.70
CA LYS A 239 12.54 -11.98 -32.29
C LYS A 239 11.09 -12.36 -32.01
N SER A 240 10.28 -12.56 -33.05
CA SER A 240 8.93 -13.10 -32.88
C SER A 240 8.96 -14.47 -32.20
N LYS A 241 9.94 -15.32 -32.57
CA LYS A 241 10.16 -16.63 -31.92
C LYS A 241 11.63 -16.84 -31.62
N THR A 242 11.93 -17.34 -30.43
CA THR A 242 13.30 -17.66 -30.03
C THR A 242 13.41 -18.97 -29.27
N LYS A 243 14.65 -19.42 -29.08
CA LYS A 243 15.07 -20.52 -28.21
C LYS A 243 16.39 -20.14 -27.57
N ARG A 244 16.72 -20.78 -26.45
CA ARG A 244 17.99 -20.58 -25.71
C ARG A 244 19.24 -20.48 -26.60
N LYS A 245 19.46 -21.45 -27.50
CA LYS A 245 20.66 -21.46 -28.37
C LYS A 245 20.82 -20.16 -29.16
N GLN A 246 19.72 -19.62 -29.68
CA GLN A 246 19.77 -18.38 -30.45
C GLN A 246 20.13 -17.18 -29.56
N PHE A 247 19.57 -17.11 -28.34
CA PHE A 247 19.98 -16.09 -27.38
C PHE A 247 21.48 -16.18 -27.06
N ASP A 248 22.00 -17.39 -26.85
CA ASP A 248 23.40 -17.62 -26.52
C ASP A 248 24.33 -17.08 -27.63
N GLU A 249 23.98 -17.27 -28.90
CA GLU A 249 24.71 -16.72 -30.06
C GLU A 249 24.77 -15.18 -30.05
N TYR A 250 23.66 -14.50 -29.72
CA TYR A 250 23.64 -13.03 -29.61
C TYR A 250 24.40 -12.52 -28.38
N ALA A 251 24.31 -13.22 -27.26
CA ALA A 251 25.04 -12.87 -26.04
C ALA A 251 26.56 -13.00 -26.23
N GLU A 252 27.02 -14.05 -26.92
CA GLU A 252 28.43 -14.22 -27.29
C GLU A 252 28.91 -13.15 -28.27
N ALA A 253 28.10 -12.83 -29.29
CA ALA A 253 28.42 -11.76 -30.23
C ALA A 253 28.54 -10.39 -29.53
N PHE A 254 27.64 -10.09 -28.57
CA PHE A 254 27.71 -8.88 -27.78
C PHE A 254 28.96 -8.81 -26.89
N ALA A 255 29.33 -9.92 -26.24
CA ALA A 255 30.52 -9.97 -25.41
C ALA A 255 31.82 -9.71 -26.20
N GLY A 256 31.81 -9.93 -27.52
CA GLY A 256 32.94 -9.68 -28.41
C GLY A 256 33.10 -8.23 -28.90
N THR A 257 32.27 -7.28 -28.46
CA THR A 257 32.30 -5.88 -28.90
C THR A 257 32.11 -4.91 -27.73
N ASP A 258 32.68 -3.70 -27.85
CA ASP A 258 32.54 -2.59 -26.90
C ASP A 258 31.68 -1.44 -27.46
N ALA A 259 31.06 -1.63 -28.62
CA ALA A 259 30.27 -0.60 -29.31
C ALA A 259 29.02 -0.14 -28.53
N HIS A 260 28.49 -1.00 -27.64
CA HIS A 260 27.29 -0.74 -26.83
C HIS A 260 27.53 -1.15 -25.39
N THR A 261 26.96 -0.40 -24.44
CA THR A 261 27.07 -0.71 -23.01
C THR A 261 25.97 -1.64 -22.51
N ARG A 262 24.87 -1.73 -23.26
CA ARG A 262 23.68 -2.50 -22.92
C ARG A 262 23.11 -3.23 -24.13
N MET A 263 22.54 -4.41 -23.89
CA MET A 263 21.74 -5.14 -24.87
C MET A 263 20.35 -5.42 -24.32
N PHE A 264 19.33 -5.26 -25.16
CA PHE A 264 17.99 -5.77 -24.91
C PHE A 264 17.70 -6.93 -25.86
N TYR A 265 17.24 -8.05 -25.33
CA TYR A 265 16.80 -9.19 -26.13
C TYR A 265 15.31 -9.40 -25.91
N VAL A 266 14.50 -9.22 -26.96
CA VAL A 266 13.04 -9.09 -26.86
C VAL A 266 12.35 -10.16 -27.70
N TRP A 267 11.41 -10.88 -27.10
CA TRP A 267 10.64 -11.91 -27.81
C TRP A 267 9.23 -12.15 -27.24
N HIS A 268 8.32 -12.65 -28.07
CA HIS A 268 6.94 -12.96 -27.66
C HIS A 268 6.58 -14.46 -27.69
N THR A 269 7.36 -15.27 -28.41
CA THR A 269 7.17 -16.73 -28.50
C THR A 269 8.45 -17.49 -28.20
N GLY A 270 8.35 -18.52 -27.34
CA GLY A 270 9.47 -19.36 -26.93
C GLY A 270 10.07 -18.95 -25.58
N THR A 271 11.09 -19.70 -25.15
CA THR A 271 11.64 -19.62 -23.80
C THR A 271 13.15 -19.48 -23.84
N VAL A 272 13.67 -18.62 -22.95
CA VAL A 272 15.10 -18.44 -22.66
C VAL A 272 15.27 -18.63 -21.15
N ASP A 273 15.46 -19.88 -20.73
CA ASP A 273 15.68 -20.22 -19.32
C ASP A 273 17.16 -20.03 -18.97
N ARG A 274 17.60 -18.77 -18.85
CA ARG A 274 18.97 -18.40 -18.52
C ARG A 274 19.01 -17.07 -17.80
N ASP A 275 19.83 -16.99 -16.76
CA ASP A 275 20.18 -15.69 -16.16
C ASP A 275 21.03 -14.90 -17.15
N PRO A 276 20.58 -13.70 -17.58
CA PRO A 276 21.35 -12.90 -18.51
C PRO A 276 22.59 -12.32 -17.81
N PRO A 277 23.69 -12.10 -18.55
CA PRO A 277 24.79 -11.25 -18.09
C PRO A 277 24.29 -9.88 -17.61
N PRO A 278 25.00 -9.20 -16.69
CA PRO A 278 24.53 -7.96 -16.07
C PRO A 278 24.17 -6.84 -17.05
N ASN A 279 24.83 -6.79 -18.22
CA ASN A 279 24.63 -5.80 -19.29
C ASN A 279 23.57 -6.21 -20.32
N ILE A 280 22.88 -7.34 -20.12
CA ILE A 280 21.81 -7.84 -20.98
C ILE A 280 20.48 -7.80 -20.22
N THR A 281 19.45 -7.21 -20.84
CA THR A 281 18.07 -7.26 -20.34
C THR A 281 17.24 -8.18 -21.22
N LEU A 282 16.56 -9.14 -20.62
CA LEU A 282 15.62 -10.03 -21.31
C LEU A 282 14.19 -9.51 -21.21
N TRP A 283 13.51 -9.35 -22.34
CA TRP A 283 12.08 -9.06 -22.42
C TRP A 283 11.35 -10.24 -23.03
N GLY A 284 10.90 -11.14 -22.15
CA GLY A 284 10.09 -12.28 -22.53
C GLY A 284 8.60 -11.95 -22.67
N PRO A 285 7.76 -12.98 -22.88
CA PRO A 285 6.33 -12.84 -23.20
C PRO A 285 5.54 -12.04 -22.15
N ASP A 286 5.80 -12.26 -20.86
CA ASP A 286 5.06 -11.57 -19.80
C ASP A 286 5.44 -10.08 -19.71
N LEU A 287 6.73 -9.78 -19.90
CA LEU A 287 7.22 -8.41 -19.81
C LEU A 287 6.79 -7.59 -21.03
N ILE A 288 6.82 -8.14 -22.25
CA ILE A 288 6.45 -7.39 -23.45
C ILE A 288 4.98 -6.93 -23.41
N ALA A 289 4.07 -7.77 -22.91
CA ALA A 289 2.67 -7.39 -22.77
C ALA A 289 2.47 -6.23 -21.78
N SER A 290 3.17 -6.27 -20.65
CA SER A 290 3.18 -5.15 -19.68
C SER A 290 3.74 -3.88 -20.33
N LYS A 291 4.83 -3.98 -21.09
CA LYS A 291 5.42 -2.80 -21.76
C LYS A 291 4.53 -2.20 -22.84
N VAL A 292 3.76 -3.00 -23.57
CA VAL A 292 2.74 -2.49 -24.50
C VAL A 292 1.65 -1.70 -23.77
N LEU A 293 1.18 -2.21 -22.62
CA LEU A 293 0.17 -1.54 -21.81
C LEU A 293 0.70 -0.23 -21.20
N GLU A 294 1.88 -0.26 -20.59
CA GLU A 294 2.54 0.89 -19.97
C GLU A 294 2.87 2.00 -20.98
N ALA A 295 3.25 1.63 -22.20
CA ALA A 295 3.47 2.56 -23.32
C ALA A 295 2.16 2.97 -24.01
N GLY A 296 0.97 2.64 -23.48
CA GLY A 296 -0.30 3.06 -24.09
C GLY A 296 -0.50 2.60 -25.55
N LEU A 297 0.18 1.54 -26.00
CA LEU A 297 0.19 1.09 -27.40
C LEU A 297 -0.97 0.13 -27.74
N LEU A 298 -1.89 -0.09 -26.82
CA LEU A 298 -3.01 -1.01 -26.99
C LEU A 298 -3.90 -0.66 -28.20
N ALA A 299 -4.16 0.62 -28.45
CA ALA A 299 -4.94 1.05 -29.61
C ALA A 299 -4.23 0.70 -30.93
N LEU A 300 -2.95 1.05 -31.03
CA LEU A 300 -2.11 0.77 -32.19
C LEU A 300 -1.97 -0.73 -32.45
N LEU A 301 -1.82 -1.53 -31.40
CA LEU A 301 -1.77 -3.00 -31.52
C LEU A 301 -3.05 -3.55 -32.17
N LYS A 302 -4.23 -3.08 -31.74
CA LYS A 302 -5.52 -3.51 -32.33
C LYS A 302 -5.61 -3.11 -33.80
N ASP A 303 -5.22 -1.88 -34.15
CA ASP A 303 -5.25 -1.39 -35.53
C ASP A 303 -4.30 -2.18 -36.46
N ARG A 304 -3.19 -2.70 -35.93
CA ARG A 304 -2.21 -3.48 -36.70
C ARG A 304 -2.64 -4.91 -37.01
N ILE A 305 -3.52 -5.49 -36.20
CA ILE A 305 -3.97 -6.89 -36.34
C ILE A 305 -5.39 -7.02 -36.91
N SER A 306 -6.07 -5.90 -37.12
CA SER A 306 -7.41 -5.85 -37.71
C SER A 306 -7.34 -5.96 -39.23
#